data_AF-A0A5D2II62-F1
#
_entry.id   AF-A0A5D2II62-F1
#
_cell.length_a   1.000
_cell.length_b   1.000
_cell.length_c   1.000
_cell.angle_alpha   90.00
_cell.angle_beta   90.00
_cell.angle_gamma   90.00
#
_symmetry.space_group_name_H-M   'P 1'
#
loop_
_entity.id
_entity.type
_entity.pdbx_description
1 polymer ?
#
loop_
_entity_poly.entity_id
_entity_poly.type
_entity_poly.pdbx_seq_one_letter_code
_entity_poly.pdbx_strand_id
1 'polypeptide(L)'
;MGYYKEMMQLWNDHQVIHVAKSDSRLANNDLPLDIQRLRCRALYHALHFSPPIESLGKKLVDRLRMRSGKYIALHLSYEKDMLAFTGCTSGLTDAESEELRIMRENTKHWKVKDINSTEQRIGGFCPLTPKEVGIFLQAIGYPPSTLIYVASGEIYGGDARLSELMSFFPNLVFKEKLATKEELNAFAKHASQSAALDYIVSLESDVFVPSYSGNMARAVEGHRRFLGHRKTITPDRKGLVRLFDELESGQLRETSSFSDLVQQMHKNRQGAPRKRKGPSPGIKGKARFRTEESFYENPYPECICSSKVV
;
A
#
# COMPACT_ATOMS: atom_id res chain seq x y z
N MET A 1 38.63 5.55 7.46
CA MET A 1 38.02 6.90 7.40
C MET A 1 36.50 6.76 7.48
N GLY A 2 35.80 7.65 8.16
CA GLY A 2 34.32 7.60 8.22
C GLY A 2 33.68 8.07 6.91
N TYR A 3 32.46 7.59 6.63
CA TYR A 3 31.70 7.90 5.40
C TYR A 3 31.66 9.39 5.06
N TYR A 4 31.40 10.26 6.05
CA TYR A 4 31.36 11.71 5.83
C TYR A 4 32.70 12.29 5.36
N LYS A 5 33.83 11.80 5.90
CA LYS A 5 35.15 12.29 5.51
C LYS A 5 35.49 11.89 4.07
N GLU A 6 35.14 10.67 3.68
CA GLU A 6 35.31 10.18 2.31
C GLU A 6 34.42 10.96 1.32
N MET A 7 33.14 11.15 1.66
CA MET A 7 32.22 11.92 0.81
C MET A 7 32.62 13.40 0.70
N MET A 8 33.12 14.02 1.77
CA MET A 8 33.62 15.41 1.70
C MET A 8 34.85 15.52 0.79
N GLN A 9 35.77 14.55 0.83
CA GLN A 9 36.91 14.55 -0.08
C GLN A 9 36.46 14.40 -1.54
N LEU A 10 35.60 13.41 -1.81
CA LEU A 10 35.04 13.22 -3.15
C LEU A 10 34.30 14.47 -3.66
N TRP A 11 33.59 15.17 -2.78
CA TRP A 11 32.89 16.40 -3.11
C TRP A 11 33.86 17.53 -3.48
N ASN A 12 34.91 17.73 -2.67
CA ASN A 12 35.95 18.72 -2.94
C ASN A 12 36.64 18.44 -4.28
N ASP A 13 36.91 17.18 -4.60
CA ASP A 13 37.64 16.79 -5.80
C ASP A 13 36.77 16.85 -7.07
N HIS A 14 35.50 16.45 -7.00
CA HIS A 14 34.66 16.24 -8.19
C HIS A 14 33.54 17.27 -8.38
N GLN A 15 33.13 17.99 -7.32
CA GLN A 15 32.04 19.00 -7.30
C GLN A 15 30.64 18.48 -7.67
N VAL A 16 30.53 17.37 -8.41
CA VAL A 16 29.29 16.69 -8.79
C VAL A 16 29.45 15.20 -8.49
N ILE A 17 28.53 14.66 -7.68
CA ILE A 17 28.55 13.25 -7.30
C ILE A 17 27.22 12.60 -7.67
N HIS A 18 27.26 11.55 -8.49
CA HIS A 18 26.12 10.68 -8.75
C HIS A 18 26.13 9.48 -7.79
N VAL A 19 25.25 9.50 -6.79
CA VAL A 19 25.11 8.40 -5.82
C VAL A 19 24.13 7.35 -6.35
N ALA A 20 24.63 6.38 -7.11
CA ALA A 20 23.81 5.28 -7.59
C ALA A 20 23.30 4.36 -6.46
N LYS A 21 22.08 3.82 -6.62
CA LYS A 21 21.43 2.86 -5.68
C LYS A 21 21.24 3.42 -4.27
N SER A 22 20.91 4.70 -4.16
CA SER A 22 20.68 5.42 -2.90
C SER A 22 19.52 4.81 -2.09
N ASP A 23 18.47 4.36 -2.77
CA ASP A 23 17.31 3.64 -2.21
C ASP A 23 17.69 2.46 -1.30
N SER A 24 18.74 1.72 -1.63
CA SER A 24 19.15 0.50 -0.92
C SER A 24 20.13 0.71 0.25
N ARG A 25 20.49 1.98 0.52
CA ARG A 25 21.63 2.33 1.40
C ARG A 25 21.31 3.38 2.47
N LEU A 26 20.11 3.96 2.49
CA LEU A 26 19.74 4.97 3.46
C LEU A 26 19.31 4.34 4.78
N ALA A 27 19.82 4.87 5.89
CA ALA A 27 19.34 4.51 7.23
C ALA A 27 17.93 5.07 7.45
N ASN A 28 17.02 4.24 7.96
CA ASN A 28 15.67 4.68 8.31
C ASN A 28 15.57 5.06 9.79
N ASN A 29 16.36 4.38 10.63
CA ASN A 29 16.45 4.60 12.06
C ASN A 29 17.83 5.14 12.47
N ASP A 30 17.93 5.59 13.72
CA ASP A 30 19.18 6.02 14.38
C ASP A 30 19.94 7.18 13.70
N LEU A 31 19.25 8.00 12.91
CA LEU A 31 19.79 9.26 12.42
C LEU A 31 19.65 10.36 13.47
N PRO A 32 20.52 11.38 13.47
CA PRO A 32 20.36 12.56 14.33
C PRO A 32 18.95 13.17 14.24
N LEU A 33 18.43 13.64 15.37
CA LEU A 33 17.03 14.07 15.49
C LEU A 33 16.70 15.26 14.58
N ASP A 34 17.63 16.19 14.41
CA ASP A 34 17.54 17.32 13.48
C ASP A 34 17.41 16.83 12.03
N ILE A 35 18.17 15.81 11.63
CA ILE A 35 18.09 15.17 10.31
C ILE A 35 16.73 14.49 10.13
N GLN A 36 16.24 13.75 11.13
CA GLN A 36 14.92 13.12 11.05
C GLN A 36 13.81 14.18 10.92
N ARG A 37 13.87 15.27 11.70
CA ARG A 37 12.93 16.39 11.60
C ARG A 37 12.98 17.08 10.23
N LEU A 38 14.17 17.24 9.65
CA LEU A 38 14.31 17.75 8.29
C LEU A 38 13.63 16.82 7.28
N ARG A 39 13.81 15.49 7.40
CA ARG A 39 13.12 14.51 6.55
C ARG A 39 11.60 14.61 6.67
N CYS A 40 11.07 14.85 7.86
CA CYS A 40 9.63 15.06 8.06
C CYS A 40 9.13 16.24 7.23
N ARG A 41 9.81 17.39 7.33
CA ARG A 41 9.46 18.60 6.58
C ARG A 41 9.62 18.40 5.08
N ALA A 42 10.72 17.79 4.65
CA ALA A 42 10.96 17.53 3.24
C ALA A 42 9.87 16.61 2.64
N LEU A 43 9.57 15.49 3.32
CA LEU A 43 8.69 14.47 2.78
C LEU A 43 7.20 14.82 2.85
N TYR A 44 6.75 15.45 3.92
CA TYR A 44 5.31 15.67 4.16
C TYR A 44 4.88 17.14 4.09
N HIS A 45 5.81 18.09 4.01
CA HIS A 45 5.48 19.52 3.85
C HIS A 45 6.06 20.18 2.61
N ALA A 46 7.21 19.75 2.08
CA ALA A 46 7.83 20.39 0.92
C ALA A 46 7.58 19.63 -0.38
N LEU A 47 7.40 18.30 -0.30
CA LEU A 47 7.09 17.47 -1.45
C LEU A 47 5.60 17.54 -1.78
N HIS A 48 5.30 18.22 -2.89
CA HIS A 48 3.96 18.40 -3.42
C HIS A 48 3.83 17.79 -4.81
N PHE A 49 2.62 17.36 -5.17
CA PHE A 49 2.33 17.06 -6.56
C PHE A 49 2.25 18.35 -7.36
N SER A 50 2.36 18.24 -8.69
CA SER A 50 2.18 19.43 -9.53
C SER A 50 0.77 19.99 -9.39
N PRO A 51 0.57 21.32 -9.55
CA PRO A 51 -0.74 21.94 -9.38
C PRO A 51 -1.90 21.28 -10.15
N PRO A 52 -1.71 20.81 -11.40
CA PRO A 52 -2.78 20.08 -12.11
C PRO A 52 -3.23 18.80 -11.41
N ILE A 53 -2.30 18.03 -10.84
CA ILE A 53 -2.60 16.79 -10.12
C ILE A 53 -3.34 17.11 -8.82
N GLU A 54 -2.86 18.09 -8.05
CA GLU A 54 -3.52 18.50 -6.79
C GLU A 54 -4.94 19.03 -7.05
N SER A 55 -5.11 19.86 -8.08
CA SER A 55 -6.40 20.41 -8.46
C SER A 55 -7.41 19.32 -8.84
N LEU A 56 -7.03 18.37 -9.70
CA LEU A 56 -7.94 17.28 -10.07
C LEU A 56 -8.16 16.34 -8.88
N GLY A 57 -7.10 15.95 -8.16
CA GLY A 57 -7.20 15.09 -6.97
C GLY A 57 -8.21 15.63 -5.95
N LYS A 58 -8.13 16.93 -5.62
CA LYS A 58 -9.10 17.60 -4.76
C LYS A 58 -10.53 17.52 -5.33
N LYS A 59 -10.70 17.77 -6.63
CA LYS A 59 -12.01 17.67 -7.29
C LYS A 59 -12.61 16.25 -7.19
N LEU A 60 -11.79 15.20 -7.30
CA LEU A 60 -12.24 13.82 -7.14
C LEU A 60 -12.66 13.53 -5.69
N VAL A 61 -11.91 14.03 -4.71
CA VAL A 61 -12.29 13.94 -3.29
C VAL A 61 -13.62 14.63 -3.05
N ASP A 62 -13.79 15.87 -3.54
CA ASP A 62 -15.04 16.63 -3.37
C ASP A 62 -16.24 15.87 -3.98
N ARG A 63 -16.07 15.27 -5.16
CA ARG A 63 -17.11 14.43 -5.80
C ARG A 63 -17.49 13.21 -4.95
N LEU A 64 -16.51 12.52 -4.36
CA LEU A 64 -16.77 11.39 -3.46
C LEU A 64 -17.50 11.84 -2.19
N ARG A 65 -17.07 12.96 -1.60
CA ARG A 65 -17.69 13.55 -0.41
C ARG A 65 -19.13 14.00 -0.67
N MET A 66 -19.41 14.61 -1.82
CA MET A 66 -20.77 14.97 -2.22
C MET A 66 -21.70 13.75 -2.36
N ARG A 67 -21.16 12.58 -2.75
CA ARG A 67 -21.97 11.38 -2.97
C ARG A 67 -22.42 10.69 -1.67
N SER A 68 -21.54 10.57 -0.67
CA SER A 68 -21.83 9.78 0.53
C SER A 68 -21.33 10.39 1.85
N GLY A 69 -20.68 11.56 1.82
CA GLY A 69 -20.05 12.20 2.97
C GLY A 69 -18.78 11.51 3.44
N LYS A 70 -18.76 10.17 3.48
CA LYS A 70 -17.64 9.32 3.87
C LYS A 70 -17.38 8.23 2.83
N TYR A 71 -16.12 7.79 2.72
CA TYR A 71 -15.73 6.70 1.83
C TYR A 71 -14.49 5.95 2.33
N ILE A 72 -14.38 4.70 1.91
CA ILE A 72 -13.15 3.91 2.02
C ILE A 72 -12.34 4.11 0.74
N ALA A 73 -11.04 4.34 0.87
CA ALA A 73 -10.11 4.13 -0.23
C ALA A 73 -9.47 2.74 -0.10
N LEU A 74 -9.78 1.86 -1.05
CA LEU A 74 -9.22 0.53 -1.15
C LEU A 74 -8.07 0.56 -2.17
N HIS A 75 -6.85 0.36 -1.72
CA HIS A 75 -5.71 0.13 -2.62
C HIS A 75 -5.67 -1.35 -3.01
N LEU A 76 -6.30 -1.69 -4.13
CA LEU A 76 -6.47 -3.05 -4.61
C LEU A 76 -5.32 -3.43 -5.55
N SER A 77 -4.25 -3.98 -4.99
CA SER A 77 -3.08 -4.38 -5.77
C SER A 77 -3.27 -5.78 -6.37
N TYR A 78 -4.13 -5.86 -7.38
CA TYR A 78 -4.43 -7.09 -8.12
C TYR A 78 -4.09 -6.93 -9.61
N GLU A 79 -3.02 -6.20 -9.89
CA GLU A 79 -2.49 -6.00 -11.24
C GLU A 79 -1.67 -7.22 -11.69
N LYS A 80 -1.63 -7.43 -13.02
CA LYS A 80 -0.96 -8.58 -13.65
C LYS A 80 0.53 -8.67 -13.28
N ASP A 81 1.24 -7.54 -13.32
CA ASP A 81 2.66 -7.47 -12.98
C ASP A 81 2.92 -7.74 -11.49
N MET A 82 2.03 -7.26 -10.61
CA MET A 82 2.09 -7.51 -9.18
C MET A 82 1.90 -9.00 -8.84
N LEU A 83 0.93 -9.66 -9.45
CA LEU A 83 0.68 -11.09 -9.27
C LEU A 83 1.84 -11.93 -9.87
N ALA A 84 2.32 -11.57 -11.07
CA ALA A 84 3.48 -12.22 -11.67
C ALA A 84 4.74 -12.09 -10.79
N PHE A 85 5.00 -10.89 -10.26
CA PHE A 85 6.16 -10.59 -9.41
C PHE A 85 6.12 -11.36 -8.08
N THR A 86 4.95 -11.41 -7.44
CA THR A 86 4.76 -12.13 -6.17
C THR A 86 4.66 -13.65 -6.34
N GLY A 87 4.38 -14.13 -7.56
CA GLY A 87 4.19 -15.54 -7.83
C GLY A 87 2.89 -16.11 -7.30
N CYS A 88 1.91 -15.24 -7.03
CA CYS A 88 0.64 -15.62 -6.42
C CYS A 88 -0.39 -16.00 -7.48
N THR A 89 -1.00 -17.17 -7.30
CA THR A 89 -1.95 -17.77 -8.27
C THR A 89 -3.32 -18.06 -7.68
N SER A 90 -3.56 -17.70 -6.42
CA SER A 90 -4.86 -17.94 -5.76
C SER A 90 -6.00 -17.25 -6.50
N GLY A 91 -7.03 -18.02 -6.81
CA GLY A 91 -8.19 -17.57 -7.58
C GLY A 91 -7.93 -17.48 -9.09
N LEU A 92 -6.72 -17.74 -9.59
CA LEU A 92 -6.45 -17.76 -11.02
C LEU A 92 -6.78 -19.14 -11.63
N THR A 93 -7.12 -19.15 -12.90
CA THR A 93 -7.14 -20.37 -13.71
C THR A 93 -5.72 -20.88 -13.98
N ASP A 94 -5.59 -22.13 -14.43
CA ASP A 94 -4.29 -22.67 -14.82
C ASP A 94 -3.65 -21.88 -15.98
N ALA A 95 -4.47 -21.42 -16.94
CA ALA A 95 -4.03 -20.61 -18.06
C ALA A 95 -3.53 -19.22 -17.61
N GLU A 96 -4.26 -18.56 -16.72
CA GLU A 96 -3.84 -17.28 -16.12
C GLU A 96 -2.53 -17.46 -15.32
N SER A 97 -2.44 -18.52 -14.52
CA SER A 97 -1.26 -18.83 -13.72
C SER A 97 -0.01 -19.05 -14.59
N GLU A 98 -0.18 -19.75 -15.70
CA GLU A 98 0.89 -20.00 -16.67
C GLU A 98 1.32 -18.71 -17.39
N GLU A 99 0.37 -17.85 -17.76
CA GLU A 99 0.66 -16.54 -18.33
C GLU A 99 1.53 -15.69 -17.38
N LEU A 100 1.18 -15.66 -16.10
CA LEU A 100 1.96 -14.93 -15.09
C LEU A 100 3.36 -15.52 -14.89
N ARG A 101 3.50 -16.86 -14.97
CA ARG A 101 4.80 -17.54 -14.92
C ARG A 101 5.69 -17.12 -16.08
N ILE A 102 5.17 -17.14 -17.31
CA ILE A 102 5.89 -16.73 -18.53
C ILE A 102 6.31 -15.27 -18.43
N MET A 103 5.41 -14.38 -17.98
CA MET A 103 5.72 -12.96 -17.76
C MET A 103 6.86 -12.80 -16.75
N ARG A 104 6.79 -13.51 -15.62
CA ARG A 104 7.85 -13.49 -14.60
C ARG A 104 9.18 -13.94 -15.18
N GLU A 105 9.23 -15.03 -15.93
CA GLU A 105 10.46 -15.55 -16.56
C GLU A 105 11.08 -14.56 -17.54
N ASN A 106 10.25 -13.95 -18.39
CA ASN A 106 10.70 -13.02 -19.43
C ASN A 106 11.14 -11.64 -18.89
N THR A 107 10.77 -11.29 -17.65
CA THR A 107 11.10 -9.98 -17.06
C THR A 107 12.54 -9.91 -16.53
N LYS A 108 13.51 -9.58 -17.39
CA LYS A 108 14.97 -9.68 -17.10
C LYS A 108 15.46 -9.09 -15.77
N HIS A 109 14.85 -8.02 -15.28
CA HIS A 109 15.30 -7.31 -14.07
C HIS A 109 14.77 -7.91 -12.75
N TRP A 110 13.81 -8.84 -12.79
CA TRP A 110 13.38 -9.58 -11.60
C TRP A 110 14.31 -10.76 -11.33
N LYS A 111 14.90 -10.79 -10.13
CA LYS A 111 15.93 -11.78 -9.78
C LYS A 111 15.37 -13.14 -9.37
N VAL A 112 14.21 -13.14 -8.71
CA VAL A 112 13.55 -14.37 -8.24
C VAL A 112 12.52 -14.78 -9.29
N LYS A 113 12.64 -16.01 -9.80
CA LYS A 113 11.81 -16.55 -10.89
C LYS A 113 11.03 -17.78 -10.44
N ASP A 114 11.70 -18.66 -9.72
CA ASP A 114 11.08 -19.82 -9.11
C ASP A 114 10.47 -19.41 -7.77
N ILE A 115 9.14 -19.50 -7.68
CA ILE A 115 8.35 -19.05 -6.53
C ILE A 115 7.23 -20.08 -6.30
N ASN A 116 7.18 -20.63 -5.09
CA ASN A 116 6.08 -21.47 -4.64
C ASN A 116 4.89 -20.59 -4.22
N SER A 117 3.86 -20.53 -5.07
CA SER A 117 2.62 -19.76 -4.84
C SER A 117 1.94 -20.12 -3.51
N THR A 118 1.90 -21.41 -3.17
CA THR A 118 1.28 -21.90 -1.93
C THR A 118 1.99 -21.38 -0.69
N GLU A 119 3.34 -21.40 -0.69
CA GLU A 119 4.13 -20.83 0.41
C GLU A 119 3.95 -19.31 0.53
N GLN A 120 3.87 -18.59 -0.59
CA GLN A 120 3.59 -17.14 -0.59
C GLN A 120 2.21 -16.85 0.01
N ARG A 121 1.19 -17.62 -0.36
CA ARG A 121 -0.18 -17.50 0.17
C ARG A 121 -0.19 -17.74 1.69
N ILE A 122 0.30 -18.90 2.14
CA ILE A 122 0.34 -19.28 3.57
C ILE A 122 1.18 -18.26 4.39
N GLY A 123 2.22 -17.69 3.79
CA GLY A 123 3.03 -16.64 4.41
C GLY A 123 2.34 -15.28 4.53
N GLY A 124 1.22 -15.05 3.85
CA GLY A 124 0.56 -13.74 3.75
C GLY A 124 1.30 -12.74 2.83
N PHE A 125 2.11 -13.26 1.91
CA PHE A 125 2.89 -12.49 0.94
C PHE A 125 2.15 -12.25 -0.37
N CYS A 126 0.97 -12.85 -0.56
CA CYS A 126 0.09 -12.55 -1.67
C CYS A 126 -0.82 -11.35 -1.37
N PRO A 127 -1.19 -10.55 -2.38
CA PRO A 127 -2.34 -9.67 -2.30
C PRO A 127 -3.61 -10.45 -1.99
N LEU A 128 -4.54 -9.84 -1.25
CA LEU A 128 -5.89 -10.40 -1.14
C LEU A 128 -6.62 -10.29 -2.50
N THR A 129 -7.36 -11.33 -2.87
CA THR A 129 -8.23 -11.30 -4.05
C THR A 129 -9.40 -10.32 -3.86
N PRO A 130 -10.06 -9.84 -4.93
CA PRO A 130 -11.24 -8.99 -4.78
C PRO A 130 -12.37 -9.63 -3.95
N LYS A 131 -12.60 -10.94 -4.10
CA LYS A 131 -13.51 -11.71 -3.24
C LYS A 131 -13.09 -11.68 -1.76
N GLU A 132 -11.82 -11.99 -1.47
CA GLU A 132 -11.28 -12.00 -0.11
C GLU A 132 -11.36 -10.61 0.55
N VAL A 133 -11.14 -9.54 -0.21
CA VAL A 133 -11.34 -8.16 0.26
C VAL A 133 -12.80 -7.91 0.61
N GLY A 134 -13.75 -8.38 -0.20
CA GLY A 134 -15.18 -8.28 0.07
C GLY A 134 -15.57 -8.94 1.39
N ILE A 135 -15.18 -10.20 1.58
CA ILE A 135 -15.40 -10.96 2.82
C ILE A 135 -14.76 -10.23 4.01
N PHE A 136 -13.51 -9.79 3.87
CA PHE A 136 -12.80 -9.10 4.94
C PHE A 136 -13.50 -7.80 5.38
N LEU A 137 -13.87 -6.94 4.44
CA LEU A 137 -14.51 -5.66 4.75
C LEU A 137 -15.89 -5.85 5.38
N GLN A 138 -16.65 -6.86 4.93
CA GLN A 138 -17.93 -7.21 5.54
C GLN A 138 -17.75 -7.73 6.98
N ALA A 139 -16.78 -8.62 7.21
CA ALA A 139 -16.50 -9.20 8.51
C ALA A 139 -16.06 -8.18 9.58
N ILE A 140 -15.34 -7.13 9.18
CA ILE A 140 -14.99 -6.01 10.07
C ILE A 140 -16.13 -4.99 10.26
N GLY A 141 -17.30 -5.24 9.67
CA GLY A 141 -18.55 -4.53 9.96
C GLY A 141 -18.93 -3.43 8.97
N TYR A 142 -18.33 -3.35 7.78
CA TYR A 142 -18.80 -2.40 6.78
C TYR A 142 -20.05 -2.90 6.06
N PRO A 143 -21.15 -2.12 6.00
CA PRO A 143 -22.36 -2.53 5.32
C PRO A 143 -22.19 -2.46 3.79
N PRO A 144 -22.97 -3.24 3.01
CA PRO A 144 -22.92 -3.21 1.54
C PRO A 144 -23.11 -1.81 0.91
N SER A 145 -23.81 -0.92 1.61
CA SER A 145 -24.03 0.47 1.18
C SER A 145 -22.77 1.34 1.20
N THR A 146 -21.67 0.87 1.79
CA THR A 146 -20.41 1.63 1.92
C THR A 146 -19.87 2.07 0.56
N LEU A 147 -19.59 3.36 0.40
CA LEU A 147 -18.91 3.90 -0.78
C LEU A 147 -17.43 3.53 -0.73
N ILE A 148 -16.95 2.79 -1.73
CA ILE A 148 -15.54 2.39 -1.84
C ILE A 148 -14.94 2.98 -3.12
N TYR A 149 -13.94 3.84 -2.94
CA TYR A 149 -13.05 4.24 -4.01
C TYR A 149 -11.96 3.17 -4.18
N VAL A 150 -11.82 2.62 -5.38
CA VAL A 150 -10.81 1.61 -5.70
C VAL A 150 -9.61 2.30 -6.36
N ALA A 151 -8.52 2.38 -5.62
CA ALA A 151 -7.22 2.85 -6.08
C ALA A 151 -6.43 1.65 -6.65
N SER A 152 -6.46 1.46 -7.96
CA SER A 152 -5.74 0.38 -8.63
C SER A 152 -5.34 0.76 -10.06
N GLY A 153 -4.38 -0.01 -10.60
CA GLY A 153 -4.25 -0.16 -12.04
C GLY A 153 -5.35 -1.06 -12.62
N GLU A 154 -5.08 -1.62 -13.80
CA GLU A 154 -5.93 -2.62 -14.43
C GLU A 154 -5.97 -3.89 -13.56
N ILE A 155 -7.17 -4.28 -13.13
CA ILE A 155 -7.38 -5.49 -12.35
C ILE A 155 -7.26 -6.71 -13.26
N TYR A 156 -6.38 -7.64 -12.90
CA TYR A 156 -6.21 -8.87 -13.67
C TYR A 156 -7.47 -9.75 -13.60
N GLY A 157 -7.95 -10.18 -14.77
CA GLY A 157 -9.27 -10.81 -14.94
C GLY A 157 -10.43 -9.82 -15.10
N GLY A 158 -10.17 -8.50 -15.10
CA GLY A 158 -11.11 -7.44 -15.46
C GLY A 158 -12.41 -7.44 -14.66
N ASP A 159 -13.52 -7.15 -15.34
CA ASP A 159 -14.85 -7.04 -14.75
C ASP A 159 -15.32 -8.34 -14.08
N ALA A 160 -14.94 -9.50 -14.61
CA ALA A 160 -15.29 -10.79 -14.00
C ALA A 160 -14.72 -10.89 -12.59
N ARG A 161 -13.45 -10.53 -12.41
CA ARG A 161 -12.80 -10.51 -11.10
C ARG A 161 -13.37 -9.44 -10.19
N LEU A 162 -13.60 -8.25 -10.73
CA LEU A 162 -14.13 -7.13 -9.96
C LEU A 162 -15.57 -7.37 -9.48
N SER A 163 -16.37 -8.14 -10.23
CA SER A 163 -17.74 -8.49 -9.88
C SER A 163 -17.85 -9.22 -8.54
N GLU A 164 -16.81 -9.99 -8.16
CA GLU A 164 -16.76 -10.66 -6.87
C GLU A 164 -16.78 -9.65 -5.72
N LEU A 165 -15.98 -8.59 -5.79
CA LEU A 165 -15.99 -7.51 -4.79
C LEU A 165 -17.29 -6.70 -4.85
N MET A 166 -17.81 -6.46 -6.05
CA MET A 166 -19.04 -5.69 -6.26
C MET A 166 -20.28 -6.39 -5.68
N SER A 167 -20.26 -7.73 -5.59
CA SER A 167 -21.33 -8.51 -4.95
C SER A 167 -21.47 -8.21 -3.46
N PHE A 168 -20.37 -7.88 -2.78
CA PHE A 168 -20.38 -7.44 -1.38
C PHE A 168 -20.66 -5.94 -1.24
N PHE A 169 -20.10 -5.13 -2.14
CA PHE A 169 -20.18 -3.67 -2.09
C PHE A 169 -20.58 -3.11 -3.46
N PRO A 170 -21.87 -2.92 -3.76
CA PRO A 170 -22.32 -2.39 -5.05
C PRO A 170 -21.87 -0.94 -5.34
N ASN A 171 -21.47 -0.19 -4.31
CA ASN A 171 -21.04 1.22 -4.43
C ASN A 171 -19.52 1.36 -4.68
N LEU A 172 -18.98 0.61 -5.64
CA LEU A 172 -17.60 0.78 -6.09
C LEU A 172 -17.46 1.97 -7.07
N VAL A 173 -16.36 2.69 -6.92
CA VAL A 173 -16.04 3.86 -7.73
C VAL A 173 -14.56 3.88 -8.08
N PHE A 174 -14.27 4.19 -9.34
CA PHE A 174 -12.93 4.35 -9.89
C PHE A 174 -12.72 5.78 -10.36
N LYS A 175 -11.46 6.20 -10.53
CA LYS A 175 -11.12 7.51 -11.09
C LYS A 175 -11.77 7.75 -12.45
N GLU A 176 -11.87 6.72 -13.30
CA GLU A 176 -12.50 6.75 -14.63
C GLU A 176 -13.99 7.09 -14.58
N LYS A 177 -14.65 6.78 -13.46
CA LYS A 177 -16.07 7.08 -13.24
C LYS A 177 -16.27 8.43 -12.54
N LEU A 178 -15.27 8.93 -11.81
CA LEU A 178 -15.33 10.22 -11.12
C LEU A 178 -14.90 11.39 -11.97
N ALA A 179 -13.95 11.18 -12.87
CA ALA A 179 -13.40 12.21 -13.74
C ALA A 179 -14.02 12.15 -15.13
N THR A 180 -14.06 13.29 -15.82
CA THR A 180 -14.38 13.27 -17.25
C THR A 180 -13.19 12.71 -18.05
N LYS A 181 -13.43 12.26 -19.28
CA LYS A 181 -12.37 11.75 -20.14
C LYS A 181 -11.30 12.82 -20.41
N GLU A 182 -11.72 14.07 -20.56
CA GLU A 182 -10.86 15.22 -20.80
C GLU A 182 -9.98 15.52 -19.57
N GLU A 183 -10.55 15.43 -18.37
CA GLU A 183 -9.81 15.60 -17.11
C GLU A 183 -8.70 14.54 -16.97
N LEU A 184 -8.99 13.28 -17.30
CA LEU A 184 -8.01 12.19 -17.19
C LEU A 184 -6.98 12.17 -18.31
N ASN A 185 -7.36 12.61 -19.52
CA ASN A 185 -6.46 12.60 -20.67
C ASN A 185 -5.20 13.45 -20.44
N ALA A 186 -5.28 14.49 -19.60
CA ALA A 186 -4.13 15.29 -19.17
C ALA A 186 -3.03 14.47 -18.46
N PHE A 187 -3.38 13.31 -17.88
CA PHE A 187 -2.49 12.45 -17.10
C PHE A 187 -2.24 11.08 -17.75
N ALA A 188 -2.92 10.77 -18.88
CA ALA A 188 -2.90 9.45 -19.51
C ALA A 188 -1.51 9.04 -20.04
N LYS A 189 -0.61 10.00 -20.30
CA LYS A 189 0.73 9.73 -20.82
C LYS A 189 1.68 9.11 -19.78
N HIS A 190 1.40 9.30 -18.49
CA HIS A 190 2.28 8.85 -17.42
C HIS A 190 1.48 8.14 -16.32
N ALA A 191 1.65 6.83 -16.23
CA ALA A 191 1.00 6.02 -15.19
C ALA A 191 1.25 6.56 -13.76
N SER A 192 2.43 7.14 -13.51
CA SER A 192 2.78 7.76 -12.24
C SER A 192 1.94 8.99 -11.90
N GLN A 193 1.48 9.76 -12.89
CA GLN A 193 0.60 10.90 -12.66
C GLN A 193 -0.82 10.45 -12.33
N SER A 194 -1.30 9.39 -12.99
CA SER A 194 -2.59 8.76 -12.65
C SER A 194 -2.56 8.18 -11.23
N ALA A 195 -1.49 7.49 -10.86
CA ALA A 195 -1.28 6.98 -9.50
C ALA A 195 -1.19 8.10 -8.45
N ALA A 196 -0.74 9.30 -8.82
CA ALA A 196 -0.74 10.44 -7.91
C ALA A 196 -2.15 10.93 -7.56
N LEU A 197 -3.13 10.81 -8.48
CA LEU A 197 -4.53 11.07 -8.19
C LEU A 197 -5.06 10.06 -7.16
N ASP A 198 -4.78 8.77 -7.39
CA ASP A 198 -5.12 7.69 -6.46
C ASP A 198 -4.50 7.91 -5.07
N TYR A 199 -3.27 8.45 -5.02
CA TYR A 199 -2.59 8.80 -3.77
C TYR A 199 -3.35 9.87 -3.00
N ILE A 200 -3.73 10.98 -3.66
CA ILE A 200 -4.47 12.08 -3.03
C ILE A 200 -5.83 11.58 -2.51
N VAL A 201 -6.58 10.85 -3.34
CA VAL A 201 -7.89 10.33 -2.94
C VAL A 201 -7.78 9.35 -1.77
N SER A 202 -6.71 8.54 -1.73
CA SER A 202 -6.43 7.61 -0.63
C SER A 202 -5.98 8.30 0.65
N LEU A 203 -5.24 9.42 0.54
CA LEU A 203 -4.80 10.21 1.67
C LEU A 203 -5.98 10.91 2.37
N GLU A 204 -6.96 11.37 1.58
CA GLU A 204 -8.14 12.11 2.05
C GLU A 204 -9.34 11.24 2.45
N SER A 205 -9.26 9.92 2.30
CA SER A 205 -10.35 9.02 2.69
C SER A 205 -10.52 8.93 4.21
N ASP A 206 -11.73 8.58 4.68
CA ASP A 206 -11.96 8.34 6.12
C ASP A 206 -11.21 7.10 6.59
N VAL A 207 -11.21 6.06 5.74
CA VAL A 207 -10.51 4.81 5.98
C VAL A 207 -9.71 4.43 4.75
N PHE A 208 -8.44 4.08 4.95
CA PHE A 208 -7.59 3.49 3.92
C PHE A 208 -7.38 2.00 4.21
N VAL A 209 -7.52 1.17 3.18
CA VAL A 209 -7.31 -0.29 3.27
C VAL A 209 -6.46 -0.75 2.08
N PRO A 210 -5.24 -1.24 2.31
CA PRO A 210 -4.44 -1.83 1.24
C PRO A 210 -4.61 -3.36 1.20
N SER A 211 -4.91 -3.92 0.03
CA SER A 211 -4.94 -5.38 -0.15
C SER A 211 -3.53 -5.99 -0.14
N TYR A 212 -2.50 -5.19 -0.42
CA TYR A 212 -1.09 -5.58 -0.40
C TYR A 212 -0.17 -4.45 0.09
N SER A 213 0.98 -4.80 0.68
CA SER A 213 1.93 -3.84 1.25
C SER A 213 2.96 -3.35 0.20
N GLY A 214 2.47 -2.80 -0.91
CA GLY A 214 3.31 -2.19 -1.96
C GLY A 214 3.85 -0.81 -1.59
N ASN A 215 4.69 -0.23 -2.46
CA ASN A 215 5.31 1.10 -2.23
C ASN A 215 4.27 2.20 -2.06
N MET A 216 3.22 2.20 -2.90
CA MET A 216 2.15 3.19 -2.82
C MET A 216 1.36 3.07 -1.51
N ALA A 217 0.96 1.85 -1.13
CA ALA A 217 0.31 1.59 0.15
C ALA A 217 1.15 2.14 1.30
N ARG A 218 2.45 1.78 1.39
CA ARG A 218 3.37 2.26 2.42
C ARG A 218 3.48 3.78 2.46
N ALA A 219 3.59 4.43 1.30
CA ALA A 219 3.67 5.89 1.23
C ALA A 219 2.39 6.60 1.70
N VAL A 220 1.21 6.04 1.38
CA VAL A 220 -0.07 6.54 1.89
C VAL A 220 -0.19 6.29 3.38
N GLU A 221 0.16 5.08 3.86
CA GLU A 221 0.11 4.75 5.29
C GLU A 221 0.97 5.72 6.13
N GLY A 222 2.21 5.99 5.71
CA GLY A 222 3.10 6.87 6.45
C GLY A 222 2.65 8.33 6.42
N HIS A 223 2.10 8.81 5.30
CA HIS A 223 1.54 10.15 5.23
C HIS A 223 0.26 10.28 6.09
N ARG A 224 -0.62 9.27 6.08
CA ARG A 224 -1.78 9.20 6.99
C ARG A 224 -1.36 9.16 8.46
N ARG A 225 -0.26 8.48 8.80
CA ARG A 225 0.34 8.53 10.16
C ARG A 225 0.79 9.93 10.50
N PHE A 226 1.52 10.60 9.60
CA PHE A 226 1.98 11.97 9.77
C PHE A 226 0.83 12.95 10.03
N LEU A 227 -0.28 12.82 9.29
CA LEU A 227 -1.47 13.67 9.43
C LEU A 227 -2.36 13.31 10.65
N GLY A 228 -1.73 12.94 11.76
CA GLY A 228 -2.43 12.65 13.02
C GLY A 228 -3.04 11.25 13.08
N HIS A 229 -2.36 10.24 12.52
CA HIS A 229 -2.80 8.84 12.58
C HIS A 229 -4.21 8.62 11.99
N ARG A 230 -4.46 9.18 10.80
CA ARG A 230 -5.71 8.93 10.07
C ARG A 230 -5.94 7.42 9.91
N LYS A 231 -7.19 6.98 10.06
CA LYS A 231 -7.55 5.57 10.17
C LYS A 231 -7.09 4.77 8.94
N THR A 232 -6.28 3.75 9.17
CA THR A 232 -5.79 2.83 8.14
C THR A 232 -5.95 1.42 8.66
N ILE A 233 -6.75 0.59 8.01
CA ILE A 233 -6.93 -0.81 8.40
C ILE A 233 -5.98 -1.67 7.59
N THR A 234 -4.94 -2.20 8.22
CA THR A 234 -3.94 -3.06 7.56
C THR A 234 -4.32 -4.53 7.73
N PRO A 235 -4.72 -5.24 6.66
CA PRO A 235 -5.13 -6.64 6.75
C PRO A 235 -4.01 -7.54 7.31
N ASP A 236 -4.35 -8.44 8.23
CA ASP A 236 -3.48 -9.52 8.67
C ASP A 236 -3.55 -10.68 7.67
N ARG A 237 -3.00 -10.47 6.47
CA ARG A 237 -3.14 -11.39 5.33
C ARG A 237 -2.81 -12.83 5.68
N LYS A 238 -1.74 -13.07 6.45
CA LYS A 238 -1.35 -14.41 6.91
C LYS A 238 -2.43 -15.08 7.75
N GLY A 239 -3.10 -14.33 8.63
CA GLY A 239 -4.21 -14.85 9.42
C GLY A 239 -5.48 -15.01 8.61
N LEU A 240 -5.79 -14.02 7.76
CA LEU A 240 -6.97 -14.04 6.89
C LEU A 240 -6.96 -15.21 5.90
N VAL A 241 -5.81 -15.50 5.27
CA VAL A 241 -5.65 -16.67 4.39
C VAL A 241 -6.07 -17.96 5.10
N ARG A 242 -5.64 -18.18 6.34
CA ARG A 242 -6.05 -19.38 7.09
C ARG A 242 -7.56 -19.45 7.26
N LEU A 243 -8.19 -18.33 7.63
CA LEU A 243 -9.64 -18.28 7.80
C LEU A 243 -10.39 -18.46 6.48
N PHE A 244 -9.87 -17.93 5.37
CA PHE A 244 -10.47 -18.13 4.05
C PHE A 244 -10.37 -19.58 3.58
N ASP A 245 -9.22 -20.23 3.80
CA ASP A 245 -9.05 -21.65 3.46
C ASP A 245 -9.98 -22.55 4.33
N GLU A 246 -10.21 -22.18 5.59
CA GLU A 246 -11.20 -22.83 6.47
C GLU A 246 -12.65 -22.60 6.00
N LEU A 247 -12.98 -21.42 5.45
CA LEU A 247 -14.28 -21.16 4.82
C LEU A 247 -14.47 -22.00 3.55
N GLU A 248 -13.46 -22.04 2.67
CA GLU A 248 -13.53 -22.78 1.40
C GLU A 248 -13.64 -24.29 1.61
N SER A 249 -12.95 -24.83 2.63
CA SER A 249 -13.06 -26.24 3.01
C SER A 249 -14.33 -26.58 3.81
N GLY A 250 -15.15 -25.58 4.15
CA GLY A 250 -16.38 -25.75 4.92
C GLY A 250 -16.20 -26.01 6.42
N GLN A 251 -14.96 -25.87 6.93
CA GLN A 251 -14.65 -26.00 8.36
C GLN A 251 -15.17 -24.81 9.16
N LEU A 252 -15.17 -23.62 8.53
CA LEU A 252 -15.84 -22.43 9.04
C LEU A 252 -17.01 -22.04 8.14
N ARG A 253 -17.97 -21.32 8.71
CA ARG A 253 -19.06 -20.67 7.97
C ARG A 253 -19.01 -19.17 8.24
N GLU A 254 -19.40 -18.37 7.25
CA GLU A 254 -19.54 -16.91 7.37
C GLU A 254 -20.69 -16.54 8.34
N THR A 255 -20.37 -16.65 9.63
CA THR A 255 -21.27 -16.44 10.76
C THR A 255 -20.73 -15.32 11.65
N SER A 256 -21.46 -14.96 12.71
CA SER A 256 -20.96 -14.01 13.73
C SER A 256 -19.60 -14.42 14.28
N SER A 257 -19.37 -15.71 14.51
CA SER A 257 -18.08 -16.23 15.01
C SER A 257 -16.90 -15.92 14.08
N PHE A 258 -17.09 -15.98 12.76
CA PHE A 258 -16.04 -15.61 11.80
C PHE A 258 -15.75 -14.10 11.86
N SER A 259 -16.80 -13.29 11.89
CA SER A 259 -16.68 -11.84 12.00
C SER A 259 -15.96 -11.44 13.28
N ASP A 260 -16.26 -12.09 14.41
CA ASP A 260 -15.61 -11.84 15.71
C ASP A 260 -14.10 -12.13 15.65
N LEU A 261 -13.69 -13.25 15.03
CA LEU A 261 -12.28 -13.59 14.84
C LEU A 261 -11.56 -12.54 14.01
N VAL A 262 -12.14 -12.15 12.87
CA VAL A 262 -11.57 -11.13 11.99
C VAL A 262 -11.46 -9.79 12.70
N GLN A 263 -12.51 -9.36 13.43
CA GLN A 263 -12.49 -8.12 14.20
C GLN A 263 -11.43 -8.14 15.31
N GLN A 264 -11.31 -9.26 16.04
CA GLN A 264 -10.32 -9.41 17.09
C GLN A 264 -8.89 -9.33 16.54
N MET A 265 -8.61 -9.99 15.40
CA MET A 265 -7.31 -9.94 14.72
C MET A 265 -6.93 -8.53 14.27
N HIS A 266 -7.91 -7.69 13.93
CA HIS A 266 -7.69 -6.35 13.38
C HIS A 266 -7.90 -5.20 14.37
N LYS A 267 -8.29 -5.50 15.62
CA LYS A 267 -8.55 -4.49 16.68
C LYS A 267 -7.45 -3.44 16.78
N ASN A 268 -6.19 -3.87 16.75
CA ASN A 268 -5.00 -3.01 16.89
C ASN A 268 -4.31 -2.68 15.55
N ARG A 269 -4.93 -2.98 14.40
CA ARG A 269 -4.36 -2.77 13.06
C ARG A 269 -5.03 -1.61 12.32
N GLN A 270 -5.35 -0.54 13.06
CA GLN A 270 -6.16 0.60 12.58
C GLN A 270 -5.37 1.91 12.40
N GLY A 271 -4.05 1.84 12.24
CA GLY A 271 -3.20 3.01 11.96
C GLY A 271 -2.70 3.75 13.22
N ALA A 272 -2.92 3.18 14.41
CA ALA A 272 -2.47 3.73 15.67
C ALA A 272 -0.95 4.02 15.69
N PRO A 273 -0.50 5.00 16.51
CA PRO A 273 0.92 5.28 16.69
C PRO A 273 1.68 4.03 17.13
N ARG A 274 2.78 3.74 16.44
CA ARG A 274 3.75 2.70 16.83
C ARG A 274 5.13 3.13 16.40
N LYS A 275 6.14 2.75 17.19
CA LYS A 275 7.55 2.97 16.81
C LYS A 275 7.85 2.31 15.47
N ARG A 276 8.63 3.01 14.64
CA ARG A 276 9.18 2.45 13.41
C ARG A 276 9.98 1.19 13.74
N LYS A 277 9.78 0.12 12.96
CA LYS A 277 10.46 -1.15 13.18
C LYS A 277 11.92 -1.04 12.76
N GLY A 278 12.79 -1.58 13.62
CA GLY A 278 14.19 -1.79 13.30
C GLY A 278 14.40 -2.94 12.30
N PRO A 279 15.64 -3.32 12.04
CA PRO A 279 15.97 -4.41 11.13
C PRO A 279 15.42 -5.75 11.64
N SER A 280 15.16 -6.68 10.71
CA SER A 280 14.74 -8.04 11.06
C SER A 280 15.74 -8.70 12.03
N PRO A 281 15.26 -9.47 13.04
CA PRO A 281 16.12 -10.17 13.99
C PRO A 281 17.19 -11.02 13.28
N GLY A 282 18.41 -10.99 13.79
CA GLY A 282 19.55 -11.78 13.26
C GLY A 282 20.29 -11.15 12.09
N ILE A 283 19.78 -10.09 11.46
CA ILE A 283 20.46 -9.39 10.36
C ILE A 283 21.47 -8.39 10.91
N LYS A 284 22.75 -8.53 10.53
CA LYS A 284 23.86 -7.67 10.97
C LYS A 284 24.46 -6.86 9.81
N GLY A 285 25.29 -5.87 10.16
CA GLY A 285 26.04 -5.06 9.19
C GLY A 285 25.15 -4.24 8.27
N LYS A 286 25.61 -3.98 7.04
CA LYS A 286 24.89 -3.13 6.06
C LYS A 286 23.57 -3.74 5.55
N ALA A 287 23.37 -5.04 5.71
CA ALA A 287 22.12 -5.70 5.32
C ALA A 287 20.93 -5.24 6.17
N ARG A 288 21.18 -4.75 7.40
CA ARG A 288 20.15 -4.24 8.32
C ARG A 288 19.30 -3.13 7.70
N PHE A 289 19.93 -2.22 6.95
CA PHE A 289 19.25 -1.07 6.37
C PHE A 289 18.20 -1.45 5.32
N ARG A 290 18.33 -2.65 4.72
CA ARG A 290 17.37 -3.18 3.74
C ARG A 290 16.15 -3.82 4.36
N THR A 291 16.21 -4.17 5.65
CA THR A 291 15.14 -4.86 6.37
C THR A 291 14.48 -3.97 7.42
N GLU A 292 15.01 -2.77 7.64
CA GLU A 292 14.35 -1.72 8.41
C GLU A 292 13.05 -1.29 7.75
N GLU A 293 12.05 -0.97 8.56
CA GLU A 293 10.86 -0.28 8.07
C GLU A 293 11.25 1.10 7.52
N SER A 294 10.70 1.43 6.36
CA SER A 294 11.07 2.68 5.68
C SER A 294 10.57 3.91 6.44
N PHE A 295 11.34 4.99 6.42
CA PHE A 295 10.94 6.24 7.08
C PHE A 295 9.61 6.77 6.56
N TYR A 296 9.42 6.70 5.24
CA TYR A 296 8.20 7.18 4.58
C TYR A 296 6.97 6.32 4.86
N GLU A 297 7.15 5.08 5.33
CA GLU A 297 6.09 4.14 5.72
C GLU A 297 5.62 4.40 7.15
N ASN A 298 6.55 4.72 8.05
CA ASN A 298 6.23 5.06 9.42
C ASN A 298 7.16 6.16 9.94
N PRO A 299 6.72 7.43 9.97
CA PRO A 299 7.55 8.56 10.37
C PRO A 299 7.60 8.80 11.89
N TYR A 300 6.95 7.95 12.70
CA TYR A 300 6.94 8.05 14.15
C TYR A 300 8.17 7.39 14.78
N PRO A 301 8.82 8.01 15.81
CA PRO A 301 8.31 9.12 16.63
C PRO A 301 8.74 10.53 16.21
N GLU A 302 9.61 10.71 15.22
CA GLU A 302 10.32 11.98 15.04
C GLU A 302 9.46 13.08 14.37
N CYS A 303 8.50 12.68 13.53
CA CYS A 303 7.68 13.63 12.77
C CYS A 303 6.37 14.03 13.44
N ILE A 304 6.02 13.38 14.55
CA ILE A 304 4.74 13.58 15.21
C ILE A 304 5.07 14.15 16.57
N CYS A 305 4.81 15.45 16.75
CA CYS A 305 4.98 16.11 18.02
C CYS A 305 4.11 15.39 19.05
N SER A 306 4.71 14.97 20.17
CA SER A 306 3.94 14.70 21.38
C SER A 306 3.16 15.98 21.67
N SER A 307 1.83 15.89 21.83
CA SER A 307 1.14 16.94 22.57
C SER A 307 1.91 17.08 23.88
N LYS A 308 2.42 18.29 24.16
CA LYS A 308 2.94 18.56 25.49
C LYS A 308 1.85 18.10 26.45
N VAL A 309 2.17 17.16 27.33
CA VAL A 309 1.36 16.94 28.52
C VAL A 309 1.45 18.28 29.25
N VAL A 310 0.41 19.09 29.11
CA VAL A 310 0.22 20.32 29.87
C VAL A 310 -0.27 19.91 31.24
#